data_AF-C9ZZL3-F1
#
_entry.id   AF-C9ZZL3-F1
#
_cell.length_a   1.000
_cell.length_b   1.000
_cell.length_c   1.000
_cell.angle_alpha   90.00
_cell.angle_beta   90.00
_cell.angle_gamma   90.00
#
_symmetry.space_group_name_H-M   'P 1'
#
loop_
_entity.id
_entity.type
_entity.pdbx_description
1 polymer ?
#
loop_
_entity_poly.entity_id
_entity_poly.type
_entity_poly.pdbx_seq_one_letter_code
_entity_poly.pdbx_strand_id
1 'polypeptide(L)'
;MTFVKVVKNKAYYKRFQVKYRRRREGKTDYHARRRMVLQDKTKFGTPKYRLVVRITNRDVIAQIVHAKVVGDEVVMAAYSHELPLFGIEHGLTNYAAAYATGLLVARRMLAKLGLAEKFVGVKEVDGS
;
A
#
# COMPACT_ATOMS: atom_id res chain seq x y z
N MET A 1 52.49 7.91 -11.19
CA MET A 1 51.14 7.67 -10.66
C MET A 1 50.37 8.98 -10.70
N THR A 2 49.24 9.04 -11.39
CA THR A 2 48.40 10.24 -11.48
C THR A 2 47.53 10.37 -10.24
N PHE A 3 47.63 11.49 -9.51
CA PHE A 3 46.79 11.78 -8.36
C PHE A 3 45.37 12.12 -8.80
N VAL A 4 44.38 11.42 -8.25
CA VAL A 4 42.95 11.67 -8.54
C VAL A 4 42.40 12.66 -7.52
N LYS A 5 41.76 13.73 -8.00
CA LYS A 5 41.11 14.74 -7.15
C LYS A 5 39.95 14.12 -6.37
N VAL A 6 39.93 14.31 -5.04
CA VAL A 6 38.82 13.86 -4.18
C VAL A 6 37.59 14.74 -4.42
N VAL A 7 36.56 14.16 -5.04
CA VAL A 7 35.29 14.84 -5.36
C VAL A 7 34.37 14.96 -4.14
N LYS A 8 34.26 13.89 -3.33
CA LYS A 8 33.44 13.87 -2.11
C LYS A 8 34.21 14.42 -0.91
N ASN A 9 34.53 15.71 -0.97
CA ASN A 9 35.25 16.44 0.08
C ASN A 9 34.29 17.04 1.13
N LYS A 10 34.84 17.72 2.16
CA LYS A 10 34.05 18.42 3.20
C LYS A 10 33.07 19.45 2.61
N ALA A 11 33.45 20.13 1.53
CA ALA A 11 32.60 21.12 0.87
C ALA A 11 31.39 20.48 0.16
N TYR A 12 31.55 19.29 -0.43
CA TYR A 12 30.46 18.52 -1.03
C TYR A 12 29.38 18.21 0.01
N TYR A 13 29.75 17.63 1.16
CA TYR A 13 28.79 17.26 2.20
C TYR A 13 28.11 18.46 2.85
N LYS A 14 28.79 19.62 2.93
CA LYS A 14 28.17 20.88 3.39
C LYS A 14 27.02 21.36 2.48
N ARG A 15 27.01 20.99 1.20
CA ARG A 15 25.99 21.42 0.20
C ARG A 15 25.06 20.29 -0.22
N PHE A 16 25.26 19.08 0.29
CA PHE A 16 24.52 17.91 -0.16
C PHE A 16 23.08 17.96 0.37
N GLN A 17 22.12 18.20 -0.53
CA GLN A 17 20.71 18.15 -0.17
C GLN A 17 20.20 16.72 -0.17
N VAL A 18 19.91 16.24 1.03
CA VAL A 18 19.42 14.89 1.26
C VAL A 18 17.96 14.78 0.78
N LYS A 19 17.66 13.73 0.00
CA LYS A 19 16.27 13.43 -0.40
C LYS A 19 15.45 12.94 0.80
N TYR A 20 14.12 13.01 0.71
CA TYR A 20 13.24 12.49 1.77
C TYR A 20 13.59 11.05 2.16
N ARG A 21 13.46 10.72 3.46
CA ARG A 21 13.87 9.43 4.03
C ARG A 21 13.35 8.23 3.22
N ARG A 22 12.04 8.17 2.97
CA ARG A 22 11.42 7.04 2.23
C ARG A 22 11.81 6.98 0.75
N ARG A 23 12.25 8.10 0.16
CA ARG A 23 12.81 8.12 -1.20
C ARG A 23 14.20 7.53 -1.23
N ARG A 24 15.02 7.82 -0.21
CA ARG A 24 16.36 7.21 -0.04
C ARG A 24 16.28 5.70 0.22
N GLU A 25 15.26 5.26 0.95
CA GLU A 25 14.97 3.83 1.16
C GLU A 25 14.33 3.15 -0.07
N GLY A 26 14.00 3.88 -1.14
CA GLY A 26 13.35 3.32 -2.33
C GLY A 26 11.90 2.86 -2.13
N LYS A 27 11.28 3.12 -0.96
CA LYS A 27 9.96 2.59 -0.59
C LYS A 27 8.77 3.43 -1.08
N THR A 28 9.02 4.64 -1.57
CA THR A 28 7.92 5.56 -1.92
C THR A 28 8.27 6.41 -3.13
N ASP A 29 7.41 6.30 -4.13
CA ASP A 29 7.29 7.30 -5.17
C ASP A 29 6.37 8.44 -4.70
N TYR A 30 6.97 9.60 -4.42
CA TYR A 30 6.24 10.79 -3.97
C TYR A 30 5.41 11.43 -5.08
N HIS A 31 5.79 11.25 -6.35
CA HIS A 31 5.04 11.82 -7.46
C HIS A 31 3.71 11.07 -7.65
N ALA A 32 3.75 9.74 -7.68
CA ALA A 32 2.54 8.92 -7.68
C ALA A 32 1.71 9.12 -6.40
N ARG A 33 2.36 9.14 -5.22
CA ARG A 33 1.67 9.36 -3.94
C ARG A 33 0.90 10.68 -3.91
N ARG A 34 1.50 11.78 -4.38
CA ARG A 34 0.85 13.10 -4.41
C ARG A 34 -0.46 13.04 -5.19
N ARG A 35 -0.45 12.44 -6.39
CA ARG A 35 -1.64 12.31 -7.24
C ARG A 35 -2.71 11.40 -6.62
N MET A 36 -2.30 10.29 -6.00
CA MET A 36 -3.23 9.37 -5.34
C MET A 36 -3.91 9.99 -4.11
N VAL A 37 -3.15 10.71 -3.27
CA VAL A 37 -3.65 11.24 -1.98
C VAL A 37 -4.42 12.55 -2.12
N LEU A 38 -4.07 13.39 -3.11
CA LEU A 38 -4.72 14.68 -3.29
C LEU A 38 -6.23 14.49 -3.42
N GLN A 39 -6.98 15.14 -2.54
CA GLN A 39 -8.42 15.24 -2.59
C GLN A 39 -8.79 16.67 -3.03
N ASP A 40 -9.92 16.80 -3.71
CA ASP A 40 -10.48 18.12 -4.01
C ASP A 40 -10.77 18.88 -2.70
N LYS A 41 -10.37 20.14 -2.64
CA LYS A 41 -10.55 21.01 -1.48
C LYS A 41 -12.03 21.27 -1.18
N THR A 42 -12.88 21.20 -2.20
CA THR A 42 -14.35 21.32 -2.07
C THR A 42 -14.96 20.22 -1.19
N LYS A 43 -14.27 19.08 -1.03
CA LYS A 43 -14.71 17.94 -0.22
C LYS A 43 -14.26 18.04 1.25
N PHE A 44 -13.56 19.11 1.62
CA PHE A 44 -13.12 19.44 2.96
C PHE A 44 -12.49 18.24 3.70
N GLY A 45 -13.09 17.79 4.80
CA GLY A 45 -12.60 16.71 5.65
C GLY A 45 -12.88 15.31 5.14
N THR A 46 -13.48 15.14 3.96
CA THR A 46 -13.84 13.80 3.45
C THR A 46 -12.58 12.99 3.13
N PRO A 47 -12.37 11.84 3.79
CA PRO A 47 -11.18 11.03 3.58
C PRO A 47 -11.18 10.42 2.18
N LYS A 48 -10.01 10.42 1.54
CA LYS A 48 -9.78 9.69 0.29
C LYS A 48 -9.14 8.34 0.60
N TYR A 49 -9.92 7.27 0.45
CA TYR A 49 -9.45 5.91 0.65
C TYR A 49 -8.67 5.40 -0.56
N ARG A 50 -7.60 4.64 -0.29
CA ARG A 50 -6.82 3.93 -1.31
C ARG A 50 -6.60 2.48 -0.87
N LEU A 51 -6.65 1.57 -1.84
CA LEU A 51 -6.24 0.19 -1.64
C LEU A 51 -4.73 0.10 -1.88
N VAL A 52 -3.98 -0.26 -0.85
CA VAL A 52 -2.53 -0.47 -0.91
C VAL A 52 -2.27 -1.96 -0.94
N VAL A 53 -1.76 -2.43 -2.08
CA VAL A 53 -1.28 -3.81 -2.24
C VAL A 53 0.24 -3.83 -2.21
N ARG A 54 0.81 -4.76 -1.43
CA ARG A 54 2.25 -5.01 -1.34
C ARG A 54 2.50 -6.50 -1.35
N ILE A 55 3.21 -6.96 -2.38
CA ILE A 55 3.66 -8.34 -2.48
C ILE A 55 5.08 -8.39 -1.92
N THR A 56 5.27 -9.18 -0.90
CA THR A 56 6.59 -9.52 -0.34
C THR A 56 7.00 -10.90 -0.85
N ASN A 57 8.20 -11.35 -0.51
CA ASN A 57 8.70 -12.65 -0.97
C ASN A 57 7.83 -13.84 -0.51
N ARG A 58 7.07 -13.69 0.57
CA ARG A 58 6.30 -14.79 1.19
C ARG A 58 4.85 -14.43 1.56
N ASP A 59 4.47 -13.17 1.44
CA ASP A 59 3.16 -12.68 1.91
C ASP A 59 2.61 -11.61 0.96
N VAL A 60 1.28 -11.57 0.81
CA VAL A 60 0.54 -10.54 0.11
C VAL A 60 -0.22 -9.71 1.13
N ILE A 61 0.11 -8.42 1.18
CA ILE A 61 -0.46 -7.46 2.12
C ILE A 61 -1.45 -6.59 1.34
N ALA A 62 -2.71 -6.57 1.77
CA ALA A 62 -3.74 -5.70 1.24
C ALA A 62 -4.32 -4.82 2.38
N GLN A 63 -4.29 -3.50 2.19
CA GLN A 63 -4.72 -2.54 3.21
C GLN A 63 -5.56 -1.42 2.61
N ILE A 64 -6.63 -1.04 3.29
CA ILE A 64 -7.39 0.17 2.96
C ILE A 64 -6.89 1.29 3.86
N VAL A 65 -6.35 2.33 3.23
CA VAL A 65 -5.63 3.40 3.92
C VAL A 65 -6.17 4.75 3.49
N HIS A 66 -6.24 5.70 4.41
CA HIS A 66 -6.45 7.12 4.08
C HIS A 66 -5.34 7.97 4.69
N ALA A 67 -5.13 9.17 4.15
CA ALA A 67 -4.06 10.05 4.59
C ALA A 67 -4.56 11.07 5.62
N LYS A 68 -3.82 11.25 6.71
CA LYS A 68 -3.90 12.41 7.61
C LYS A 68 -2.56 13.14 7.65
N VAL A 69 -2.56 14.33 8.25
CA VAL A 69 -1.36 15.19 8.35
C VAL A 69 -0.27 14.52 9.19
N VAL A 70 -0.64 13.89 10.31
CA VAL A 70 0.30 13.19 11.20
C VAL A 70 0.86 11.93 10.54
N GLY A 71 0.02 11.20 9.81
CA GLY A 71 0.39 9.93 9.18
C GLY A 71 -0.79 9.34 8.41
N ASP A 72 -0.52 8.27 7.67
CA ASP A 72 -1.59 7.51 7.05
C ASP A 72 -2.23 6.58 8.10
N GLU A 73 -3.56 6.45 8.05
CA GLU A 73 -4.32 5.57 8.93
C GLU A 73 -4.90 4.39 8.15
N VAL A 74 -4.69 3.19 8.70
CA VAL A 74 -5.21 1.93 8.17
C VAL A 74 -6.60 1.70 8.72
N VAL A 75 -7.60 1.58 7.84
CA VAL A 75 -8.99 1.32 8.23
C VAL A 75 -9.24 -0.17 8.38
N MET A 76 -8.67 -0.95 7.46
CA MET A 76 -8.76 -2.42 7.42
C MET A 76 -7.52 -2.99 6.74
N ALA A 77 -7.14 -4.21 7.15
CA ALA A 77 -6.04 -4.97 6.58
C ALA A 77 -6.41 -6.45 6.44
N ALA A 78 -5.78 -7.11 5.47
CA ALA A 78 -5.68 -8.56 5.44
C ALA A 78 -4.34 -8.97 4.84
N TYR A 79 -3.95 -10.20 5.15
CA TYR A 79 -2.66 -10.76 4.83
C TYR A 79 -2.84 -12.17 4.28
N SER A 80 -1.94 -12.64 3.42
CA SER A 80 -2.10 -13.98 2.86
C SER A 80 -1.76 -15.08 3.86
N HIS A 81 -0.96 -14.79 4.89
CA HIS A 81 -0.74 -15.72 6.00
C HIS A 81 -1.99 -16.00 6.85
N GLU A 82 -3.09 -15.28 6.65
CA GLU A 82 -4.38 -15.59 7.27
C GLU A 82 -5.20 -16.59 6.44
N LEU A 83 -4.86 -16.80 5.16
CA LEU A 83 -5.57 -17.71 4.26
C LEU A 83 -5.57 -19.19 4.67
N PRO A 84 -4.57 -19.72 5.40
CA PRO A 84 -4.64 -21.08 5.93
C PRO A 84 -5.86 -21.33 6.83
N LEU A 85 -6.37 -20.30 7.52
CA LEU A 85 -7.60 -20.40 8.33
C LEU A 85 -8.86 -20.66 7.48
N PHE A 86 -8.78 -20.38 6.18
CA PHE A 86 -9.85 -20.54 5.21
C PHE A 86 -9.61 -21.72 4.25
N GLY A 87 -8.64 -22.59 4.56
CA GLY A 87 -8.34 -23.80 3.77
C GLY A 87 -7.30 -23.63 2.66
N ILE A 88 -6.63 -22.49 2.56
CA ILE A 88 -5.53 -22.28 1.60
C ILE A 88 -4.20 -22.32 2.35
N GLU A 89 -3.63 -23.52 2.47
CA GLU A 89 -2.40 -23.75 3.26
C GLU A 89 -1.10 -23.47 2.49
N HIS A 90 -1.16 -23.46 1.15
CA HIS A 90 0.02 -23.38 0.29
C HIS A 90 -0.09 -22.25 -0.73
N GLY A 91 1.07 -21.80 -1.21
CA GLY A 91 1.12 -20.83 -2.31
C GLY A 91 0.62 -19.43 -1.93
N LEU A 92 0.96 -18.92 -0.75
CA LEU A 92 0.45 -17.65 -0.22
C LEU A 92 0.87 -16.39 -1.00
N THR A 93 1.70 -16.52 -2.03
CA THR A 93 2.16 -15.42 -2.90
C THR A 93 1.72 -15.57 -4.35
N ASN A 94 0.92 -16.59 -4.67
CA ASN A 94 0.43 -16.80 -6.03
C ASN A 94 -0.73 -15.84 -6.35
N TYR A 95 -1.17 -15.86 -7.62
CA TYR A 95 -2.28 -15.03 -8.08
C TYR A 95 -3.59 -15.32 -7.32
N ALA A 96 -3.87 -16.59 -7.03
CA ALA A 96 -5.07 -17.00 -6.30
C ALA A 96 -5.07 -16.45 -4.86
N ALA A 97 -3.93 -16.46 -4.17
CA ALA A 97 -3.76 -15.89 -2.84
C ALA A 97 -3.90 -14.37 -2.86
N ALA A 98 -3.41 -13.70 -3.90
CA ALA A 98 -3.63 -12.26 -4.08
C ALA A 98 -5.12 -11.92 -4.29
N TYR A 99 -5.85 -12.75 -5.04
CA TYR A 99 -7.30 -12.60 -5.21
C TYR A 99 -8.04 -12.84 -3.89
N ALA A 100 -7.73 -13.94 -3.20
CA ALA A 100 -8.34 -14.30 -1.93
C ALA A 100 -8.08 -13.25 -0.83
N THR A 101 -6.87 -12.72 -0.73
CA THR A 101 -6.56 -11.61 0.19
C THR A 101 -7.32 -10.33 -0.15
N GLY A 102 -7.45 -9.99 -1.44
CA GLY A 102 -8.26 -8.88 -1.89
C GLY A 102 -9.74 -9.03 -1.49
N LEU A 103 -10.31 -10.21 -1.73
CA LEU A 103 -11.68 -10.55 -1.34
C LEU A 103 -11.88 -10.47 0.18
N LEU A 104 -10.91 -10.96 0.95
CA LEU A 104 -10.93 -10.93 2.41
C LEU A 104 -10.96 -9.49 2.95
N VAL A 105 -10.10 -8.59 2.43
CA VAL A 105 -10.14 -7.16 2.81
C VAL A 105 -11.48 -6.53 2.46
N ALA A 106 -12.01 -6.83 1.27
CA ALA A 106 -13.28 -6.26 0.82
C ALA A 106 -14.44 -6.66 1.74
N ARG A 107 -14.55 -7.96 2.07
CA ARG A 107 -15.58 -8.48 2.98
C ARG A 107 -15.45 -7.88 4.38
N ARG A 108 -14.23 -7.81 4.93
CA ARG A 108 -13.99 -7.19 6.25
C ARG A 108 -14.36 -5.71 6.28
N MET A 109 -14.03 -4.96 5.24
CA MET A 109 -14.38 -3.54 5.15
C MET A 109 -15.88 -3.33 5.05
N LEU A 110 -16.56 -4.09 4.20
CA LEU A 110 -18.02 -4.00 4.03
C LEU A 110 -18.76 -4.39 5.31
N ALA A 111 -18.30 -5.42 6.02
CA ALA A 111 -18.85 -5.81 7.31
C ALA A 111 -18.68 -4.68 8.34
N LYS A 112 -17.49 -4.06 8.44
CA LYS A 112 -17.23 -2.93 9.33
C LYS A 112 -18.10 -1.70 9.01
N LEU A 113 -18.47 -1.50 7.74
CA LEU A 113 -19.34 -0.40 7.31
C LEU A 113 -20.84 -0.73 7.37
N GLY A 114 -21.23 -1.96 7.73
CA GLY A 114 -22.64 -2.39 7.69
C GLY A 114 -23.22 -2.49 6.28
N LEU A 115 -22.36 -2.68 5.27
CA LEU A 115 -22.71 -2.69 3.85
C LEU A 115 -22.62 -4.07 3.20
N ALA A 116 -22.28 -5.10 3.97
CA ALA A 116 -22.02 -6.45 3.48
C ALA A 116 -23.21 -7.09 2.76
N GLU A 117 -24.43 -6.90 3.27
CA GLU A 117 -25.65 -7.47 2.68
C GLU A 117 -26.08 -6.75 1.40
N LYS A 118 -25.89 -5.42 1.35
CA LYS A 118 -26.28 -4.60 0.20
C LYS A 118 -25.35 -4.79 -0.99
N PHE A 119 -24.06 -4.93 -0.73
CA PHE A 119 -23.03 -5.07 -1.77
C PHE A 119 -22.39 -6.45 -1.69
N VAL A 120 -23.11 -7.44 -2.21
CA VAL A 120 -22.64 -8.83 -2.23
C VAL A 120 -21.54 -9.03 -3.28
N GLY A 121 -21.53 -8.26 -4.37
CA GLY A 121 -20.62 -8.47 -5.50
C GLY A 121 -20.98 -9.70 -6.33
N VAL A 122 -20.10 -10.10 -7.25
CA VAL A 122 -20.29 -11.30 -8.07
C VAL A 122 -20.01 -12.55 -7.22
N LYS A 123 -20.98 -13.47 -7.15
CA LYS A 123 -20.87 -14.69 -6.34
C LYS A 123 -20.06 -15.79 -7.03
N GLU A 124 -20.27 -15.94 -8.34
CA GLU A 124 -19.56 -16.92 -9.18
C GLU A 124 -18.52 -16.17 -10.03
N VAL A 125 -17.30 -16.70 -10.08
CA VAL A 125 -16.17 -15.95 -10.66
C VAL A 125 -16.08 -16.24 -12.15
N ASP A 126 -16.59 -15.31 -12.97
CA ASP A 126 -16.59 -15.43 -14.43
C ASP A 126 -15.46 -14.64 -15.12
N GLY A 127 -14.69 -13.85 -14.35
CA GLY A 127 -13.57 -13.05 -14.85
C GLY A 127 -13.94 -11.87 -15.76
N SER A 128 -15.24 -11.57 -15.89
CA SER A 128 -15.81 -10.48 -16.69
C SER A 128 -15.94 -9.17 -15.92
#